data_AF-A0A4Q2ZA96-F1
#
_entry.id   AF-A0A4Q2ZA96-F1
#
_cell.length_a   1.000
_cell.length_b   1.000
_cell.length_c   1.000
_cell.angle_alpha   90.00
_cell.angle_beta   90.00
_cell.angle_gamma   90.00
#
_symmetry.space_group_name_H-M   'P 1'
#
loop_
_entity.id
_entity.type
_entity.pdbx_description
1 polymer ?
#
loop_
_entity_poly.entity_id
_entity_poly.type
_entity_poly.pdbx_seq_one_letter_code
_entity_poly.pdbx_strand_id
1 'polypeptide(L)'
;MLMGCAVHEDAQLAAYLPAPSYKVSLPIPAALKAIFQPTAPAPKDLASSLDALIRNFSGVAGVSVASVDQGWLISANGERKMPQQSVSKLWVTMTVLDAIDQGKLSLDTPVSISREDFTVFHQPVAALVKNGQPYNTTVADLIRRAMQMSDNTCNDKLLRLVGGPEVVRDFIARRGLGPIRFGPGERLLQAGTAGL
;
A
#
# COMPACT_ATOMS: atom_id res chain seq x y z
N MET A 1 -11.71 24.07 -29.68
CA MET A 1 -10.53 24.81 -30.15
C MET A 1 -9.74 25.20 -28.92
N LEU A 2 -8.77 24.37 -28.51
CA LEU A 2 -7.89 24.62 -27.36
C LEU A 2 -6.69 25.44 -27.86
N MET A 3 -6.59 26.69 -27.42
CA MET A 3 -5.41 27.53 -27.59
C MET A 3 -4.32 27.04 -26.63
N GLY A 4 -3.15 26.68 -27.18
CA GLY A 4 -1.99 26.22 -26.43
C GLY A 4 -1.31 27.35 -25.65
N CYS A 5 -0.70 26.98 -24.53
CA CYS A 5 0.20 27.85 -23.78
C CYS A 5 1.51 27.99 -24.55
N ALA A 6 1.81 29.19 -25.04
CA ALA A 6 3.13 29.54 -25.52
C ALA A 6 4.10 29.59 -24.33
N VAL A 7 5.23 28.89 -24.45
CA VAL A 7 6.36 29.02 -23.53
C VAL A 7 7.18 30.20 -24.03
N HIS A 8 7.27 31.28 -23.25
CA HIS A 8 8.20 32.36 -23.52
C HIS A 8 9.64 31.86 -23.35
N GLU A 9 10.51 32.12 -24.33
CA GLU A 9 11.93 31.71 -24.36
C GLU A 9 12.85 32.46 -23.38
N ASP A 10 12.30 33.34 -22.54
CA ASP A 10 13.10 34.17 -21.64
C ASP A 10 13.25 33.53 -20.25
N ALA A 11 14.36 32.80 -20.07
CA ALA A 11 14.68 32.10 -18.82
C ALA A 11 14.87 33.04 -17.61
N GLN A 12 15.02 34.35 -17.82
CA GLN A 12 15.21 35.31 -16.73
C GLN A 12 13.90 35.63 -15.98
N LEU A 13 12.73 35.44 -16.62
CA LEU A 13 11.42 35.66 -15.99
C LEU A 13 11.04 34.57 -14.97
N ALA A 14 11.67 33.39 -15.02
CA ALA A 14 11.40 32.28 -14.10
C ALA A 14 12.15 32.41 -12.76
N ALA A 15 13.15 33.27 -12.65
CA ALA A 15 14.05 33.34 -11.49
C ALA A 15 13.48 34.06 -10.25
N TYR A 16 12.32 34.73 -10.38
CA TYR A 16 11.77 35.58 -9.32
C TYR A 16 10.43 35.15 -8.73
N LEU A 17 9.88 34.00 -9.18
CA LEU A 17 8.62 33.51 -8.61
C LEU A 17 8.94 32.47 -7.52
N PRO A 18 8.73 32.80 -6.23
CA PRO A 18 8.78 31.76 -5.19
C PRO A 18 7.77 30.68 -5.54
N ALA A 19 8.17 29.41 -5.39
CA ALA A 19 7.28 28.28 -5.64
C ALA A 19 5.97 28.48 -4.84
N PRO A 20 4.80 28.41 -5.47
CA PRO A 20 3.54 28.64 -4.78
C PRO A 20 3.39 27.60 -3.67
N SER A 21 3.39 28.05 -2.41
CA SER A 21 3.02 27.20 -1.29
C SER A 21 1.50 27.08 -1.26
N TYR A 22 0.97 26.03 -1.86
CA TYR A 22 -0.45 25.71 -1.69
C TYR A 22 -0.61 24.96 -0.36
N LYS A 23 -1.46 25.49 0.52
CA LYS A 23 -1.99 24.74 1.65
C LYS A 23 -3.36 24.21 1.25
N VAL A 24 -3.46 22.93 0.93
CA VAL A 24 -4.76 22.26 0.82
C VAL A 24 -5.25 21.98 2.23
N SER A 25 -5.99 22.92 2.81
CA SER A 25 -6.76 22.68 4.03
C SER A 25 -8.13 22.11 3.65
N LEU A 26 -8.13 20.89 3.10
CA LEU A 26 -9.36 20.11 3.12
C LEU A 26 -9.48 19.54 4.54
N PRO A 27 -10.57 19.80 5.28
CA PRO A 27 -10.81 19.08 6.51
C PRO A 27 -10.83 17.61 6.16
N ILE A 28 -9.93 16.81 6.76
CA ILE A 28 -9.99 15.35 6.63
C ILE A 28 -11.36 14.96 7.20
N PRO A 29 -12.29 14.47 6.36
CA PRO A 29 -13.60 14.05 6.85
C PRO A 29 -13.38 13.04 7.97
N ALA A 30 -14.18 13.12 9.04
CA ALA A 30 -14.16 12.08 10.08
C ALA A 30 -14.24 10.72 9.38
N ALA A 31 -13.36 9.78 9.77
CA ALA A 31 -13.30 8.46 9.16
C ALA A 31 -14.69 7.82 9.22
N LEU A 32 -15.41 7.85 8.10
CA LEU A 32 -16.67 7.15 7.96
C LEU A 32 -16.36 5.67 8.21
N LYS A 33 -17.08 5.06 9.16
CA LYS A 33 -17.22 3.60 9.24
C LYS A 33 -18.06 3.12 8.03
N ALA A 34 -17.61 3.40 6.82
CA ALA A 34 -18.27 2.92 5.62
C ALA A 34 -17.67 1.56 5.28
N ILE A 35 -18.14 0.52 5.97
CA ILE A 35 -18.21 -0.80 5.32
C ILE A 35 -19.12 -0.57 4.10
N PHE A 36 -18.59 -0.72 2.89
CA PHE A 36 -19.34 -0.49 1.66
C PHE A 36 -20.70 -1.18 1.74
N GLN A 37 -21.78 -0.37 1.76
CA GLN A 37 -23.16 -0.86 1.79
C GLN A 37 -23.71 -0.79 0.37
N PRO A 38 -24.01 -1.94 -0.26
CA PRO A 38 -24.59 -1.93 -1.59
C PRO A 38 -25.95 -1.22 -1.58
N THR A 39 -26.13 -0.26 -2.48
CA THR A 39 -27.40 0.45 -2.71
C THR A 39 -28.12 -0.06 -3.96
N ALA A 40 -27.45 -0.89 -4.76
CA ALA A 40 -27.98 -1.51 -5.97
C ALA A 40 -27.57 -2.99 -6.08
N PRO A 41 -28.36 -3.82 -6.79
CA PRO A 41 -27.95 -5.18 -7.11
C PRO A 41 -26.83 -5.18 -8.17
N ALA A 42 -25.92 -6.15 -8.08
CA ALA A 42 -24.91 -6.36 -9.11
C ALA A 42 -25.53 -6.86 -10.43
N PRO A 43 -24.90 -6.61 -11.60
CA PRO A 43 -25.36 -7.14 -12.88
C PRO A 43 -25.49 -8.67 -12.87
N LYS A 44 -26.63 -9.20 -13.32
CA LYS A 44 -26.93 -10.64 -13.29
C LYS A 44 -25.93 -11.49 -14.09
N ASP A 45 -25.44 -10.97 -15.20
CA ASP A 45 -24.46 -11.67 -16.04
C ASP A 45 -23.08 -11.76 -15.36
N LEU A 46 -22.70 -10.72 -14.62
CA LEU A 46 -21.49 -10.74 -13.79
C LEU A 46 -21.62 -11.77 -12.67
N ALA A 47 -22.79 -11.83 -12.01
CA ALA A 47 -23.06 -12.84 -10.99
C ALA A 47 -22.94 -14.27 -11.53
N SER A 48 -23.58 -14.53 -12.66
CA SER A 48 -23.55 -15.83 -13.33
C SER A 48 -22.12 -16.23 -13.73
N SER A 49 -21.34 -15.26 -14.22
CA SER A 49 -19.94 -15.46 -14.61
C SER A 49 -19.05 -15.76 -13.41
N LEU A 50 -19.21 -15.02 -12.32
CA LEU A 50 -18.46 -15.24 -11.09
C LEU A 50 -18.75 -16.63 -10.51
N ASP A 51 -20.02 -17.01 -10.45
CA ASP A 51 -20.42 -18.34 -9.96
C ASP A 51 -19.82 -19.47 -10.81
N ALA A 52 -19.78 -19.30 -12.13
CA ALA A 52 -19.16 -20.28 -13.03
C ALA A 52 -17.64 -20.40 -12.80
N LEU A 53 -16.93 -19.28 -12.63
CA LEU A 53 -15.49 -19.28 -12.34
C LEU A 53 -15.17 -20.02 -11.04
N ILE A 54 -15.96 -19.77 -9.99
CA ILE A 54 -15.75 -20.39 -8.68
C ILE A 54 -16.05 -21.89 -8.72
N ARG A 55 -17.14 -22.31 -9.39
CA ARG A 55 -17.47 -23.73 -9.55
C ARG A 55 -16.40 -24.50 -10.32
N ASN A 56 -15.77 -23.88 -11.31
CA ASN A 56 -14.76 -24.52 -12.16
C ASN A 56 -13.34 -24.46 -11.57
N PHE A 57 -13.13 -23.77 -10.44
CA PHE A 57 -11.82 -23.68 -9.81
C PHE A 57 -11.56 -24.90 -8.92
N SER A 58 -10.53 -25.69 -9.26
CA SER A 58 -10.08 -26.84 -8.44
C SER A 58 -9.30 -26.37 -7.20
N GLY A 59 -10.01 -25.79 -6.23
CA GLY A 59 -9.45 -25.29 -4.99
C GLY A 59 -10.39 -24.34 -4.26
N VAL A 60 -9.81 -23.50 -3.39
CA VAL A 60 -10.55 -22.45 -2.69
C VAL A 60 -10.23 -21.11 -3.34
N ALA A 61 -11.22 -20.47 -3.93
CA ALA A 61 -11.13 -19.10 -4.44
C ALA A 61 -12.06 -18.17 -3.66
N GLY A 62 -11.59 -16.95 -3.40
CA GLY A 62 -12.40 -15.86 -2.87
C GLY A 62 -12.28 -14.66 -3.80
N VAL A 63 -13.42 -14.08 -4.18
CA VAL A 63 -13.49 -12.95 -5.10
C VAL A 63 -14.52 -11.97 -4.58
N SER A 64 -14.20 -10.68 -4.56
CA SER A 64 -15.15 -9.60 -4.31
C SER A 64 -14.96 -8.53 -5.36
N VAL A 65 -16.05 -8.09 -5.97
CA VAL A 65 -16.07 -7.04 -6.99
C VAL A 65 -17.07 -5.99 -6.53
N ALA A 66 -16.59 -4.76 -6.35
CA ALA A 66 -17.42 -3.62 -6.01
C ALA A 66 -17.36 -2.59 -7.14
N SER A 67 -18.51 -2.05 -7.54
CA SER A 67 -18.57 -0.81 -8.29
C SER A 67 -18.81 0.33 -7.32
N VAL A 68 -17.80 1.19 -7.16
CA VAL A 68 -17.88 2.36 -6.29
C VAL A 68 -18.93 3.35 -6.81
N ASP A 69 -18.97 3.58 -8.12
CA ASP A 69 -19.88 4.56 -8.73
C ASP A 69 -21.33 4.06 -8.82
N GLN A 70 -21.52 2.76 -9.06
CA GLN A 70 -22.85 2.18 -9.23
C GLN A 70 -23.42 1.59 -7.93
N GLY A 71 -22.65 1.61 -6.85
CA GLY A 71 -23.13 1.23 -5.52
C GLY A 71 -23.49 -0.25 -5.37
N TRP A 72 -22.91 -1.16 -6.17
CA TRP A 72 -23.13 -2.60 -6.02
C TRP A 72 -21.86 -3.34 -5.60
N LEU A 73 -22.04 -4.45 -4.88
CA LEU A 73 -21.00 -5.41 -4.49
C LEU A 73 -21.49 -6.80 -4.85
N ILE A 74 -20.58 -7.63 -5.35
CA ILE A 74 -20.79 -9.07 -5.45
C ILE A 74 -19.56 -9.81 -4.97
N SER A 75 -19.78 -10.89 -4.22
CA SER A 75 -18.70 -11.67 -3.65
C SER A 75 -18.99 -13.16 -3.73
N ALA A 76 -17.95 -13.94 -3.99
CA ALA A 76 -17.91 -15.37 -3.75
C ALA A 76 -16.85 -15.64 -2.68
N ASN A 77 -17.24 -16.31 -1.59
CA ASN A 77 -16.39 -16.51 -0.40
C ASN A 77 -15.81 -15.18 0.18
N GLY A 78 -16.54 -14.07 0.09
CA GLY A 78 -16.06 -12.73 0.50
C GLY A 78 -15.64 -12.61 1.97
N GLU A 79 -16.29 -13.36 2.86
CA GLU A 79 -15.98 -13.37 4.30
C GLU A 79 -14.91 -14.41 4.69
N ARG A 80 -14.45 -15.22 3.73
CA ARG A 80 -13.46 -16.27 4.01
C ARG A 80 -12.08 -15.64 4.18
N LYS A 81 -11.42 -15.96 5.29
CA LYS A 81 -10.02 -15.55 5.52
C LYS A 81 -9.09 -16.27 4.55
N MET A 82 -8.30 -15.49 3.82
CA MET A 82 -7.32 -15.97 2.85
C MET A 82 -5.93 -15.46 3.21
N PRO A 83 -4.86 -16.19 2.88
CA PRO A 83 -3.49 -15.71 3.06
C PRO A 83 -3.27 -14.48 2.17
N GLN A 84 -2.78 -13.39 2.77
CA GLN A 84 -2.61 -12.13 2.07
C GLN A 84 -1.31 -12.07 1.24
N GLN A 85 -0.28 -12.82 1.64
CA GLN A 85 1.05 -12.73 1.01
C GLN A 85 1.48 -11.26 0.89
N SER A 86 2.06 -10.85 -0.24
CA SER A 86 2.48 -9.46 -0.48
C SER A 86 1.35 -8.43 -0.51
N VAL A 87 0.06 -8.81 -0.51
CA VAL A 87 -1.04 -7.84 -0.29
C VAL A 87 -0.87 -7.17 1.08
N SER A 88 -0.26 -7.85 2.05
CA SER A 88 0.03 -7.27 3.38
C SER A 88 0.91 -6.01 3.34
N LYS A 89 1.73 -5.83 2.30
CA LYS A 89 2.58 -4.63 2.11
C LYS A 89 1.76 -3.35 1.92
N LEU A 90 0.51 -3.48 1.45
CA LEU A 90 -0.44 -2.37 1.39
C LEU A 90 -0.70 -1.81 2.79
N TRP A 91 -0.95 -2.66 3.79
CA TRP A 91 -1.25 -2.20 5.16
C TRP A 91 -0.06 -1.55 5.83
N VAL A 92 1.15 -2.06 5.60
CA VAL A 92 2.40 -1.43 6.04
C VAL A 92 2.52 -0.04 5.41
N THR A 93 2.36 0.05 4.09
CA THR A 93 2.45 1.33 3.35
C THR A 93 1.40 2.33 3.82
N MET A 94 0.15 1.92 4.00
CA MET A 94 -0.91 2.80 4.51
C MET A 94 -0.61 3.29 5.93
N THR A 95 0.01 2.46 6.77
CA THR A 95 0.44 2.85 8.11
C THR A 95 1.58 3.88 8.06
N VAL A 96 2.52 3.73 7.11
CA VAL A 96 3.58 4.74 6.88
C VAL A 96 2.98 6.07 6.44
N LEU A 97 2.04 6.05 5.50
CA LEU A 97 1.36 7.25 5.03
C LEU A 97 0.54 7.92 6.14
N ASP A 98 -0.13 7.13 6.99
CA ASP A 98 -0.84 7.64 8.18
C ASP A 98 0.11 8.32 9.18
N ALA A 99 1.33 7.80 9.34
CA ALA A 99 2.36 8.44 10.16
C ALA A 99 2.89 9.74 9.53
N ILE A 100 2.99 9.80 8.19
CA ILE A 100 3.34 11.03 7.45
C ILE A 100 2.25 12.10 7.62
N ASP A 101 0.98 11.73 7.46
CA ASP A 101 -0.15 12.65 7.66
C ASP A 101 -0.19 13.22 9.08
N GLN A 102 0.28 12.45 10.06
CA GLN A 102 0.41 12.87 11.47
C GLN A 102 1.69 13.67 11.75
N GLY A 103 2.52 13.94 10.74
CA GLY A 103 3.79 14.67 10.88
C GLY A 103 4.88 13.89 11.62
N LYS A 104 4.75 12.57 11.79
CA LYS A 104 5.74 11.72 12.47
C LYS A 104 6.87 11.27 11.55
N LEU A 105 6.63 11.28 10.23
CA LEU A 105 7.57 10.91 9.17
C LEU A 105 7.38 11.85 7.98
N SER A 106 8.32 11.81 7.04
CA SER A 106 8.19 12.43 5.72
C SER A 106 8.54 11.41 4.63
N LEU A 107 8.01 11.60 3.42
CA LEU A 107 8.44 10.87 2.24
C LEU A 107 9.96 11.03 1.99
N ASP A 108 10.51 12.19 2.35
CA ASP A 108 11.93 12.51 2.19
C ASP A 108 12.79 12.08 3.38
N THR A 109 12.20 11.44 4.40
CA THR A 109 12.97 10.94 5.54
C THR A 109 14.07 10.00 5.04
N PRO A 110 15.36 10.32 5.31
CA PRO A 110 16.47 9.51 4.84
C PRO A 110 16.52 8.19 5.60
N VAL A 111 16.77 7.11 4.87
CA VAL A 111 16.87 5.74 5.38
C VAL A 111 18.00 5.01 4.68
N SER A 112 18.58 4.04 5.36
CA SER A 112 19.67 3.21 4.84
C SER A 112 19.29 1.74 4.93
N ILE A 113 19.55 0.97 3.88
CA ILE A 113 19.45 -0.49 3.86
C ILE A 113 20.86 -1.06 3.90
N SER A 114 21.18 -1.84 4.94
CA SER A 114 22.43 -2.59 5.05
C SER A 114 22.18 -4.09 4.88
N ARG A 115 23.24 -4.90 4.89
CA ARG A 115 23.11 -6.37 4.81
C ARG A 115 22.34 -6.96 5.99
N GLU A 116 22.32 -6.30 7.16
CA GLU A 116 21.60 -6.81 8.34
C GLU A 116 20.09 -6.60 8.24
N ASP A 117 19.65 -5.75 7.32
CA ASP A 117 18.24 -5.51 7.01
C ASP A 117 17.65 -6.57 6.08
N PHE A 118 18.48 -7.39 5.44
CA PHE A 118 18.04 -8.37 4.44
C PHE A 118 17.06 -9.38 5.04
N THR A 119 15.92 -9.52 4.36
CA THR A 119 14.92 -10.54 4.64
C THR A 119 15.25 -11.82 3.87
N VAL A 120 14.40 -12.83 3.97
CA VAL A 120 14.48 -14.01 3.09
C VAL A 120 13.61 -13.80 1.83
N PHE A 121 13.80 -14.67 0.84
CA PHE A 121 13.08 -14.63 -0.45
C PHE A 121 13.32 -13.37 -1.30
N HIS A 122 12.25 -12.70 -1.78
CA HIS A 122 12.30 -11.67 -2.82
C HIS A 122 12.75 -10.30 -2.29
N GLN A 123 14.01 -9.94 -2.56
CA GLN A 123 14.65 -8.70 -2.08
C GLN A 123 15.52 -8.01 -3.16
N PRO A 124 14.95 -7.56 -4.29
CA PRO A 124 15.71 -6.86 -5.34
C PRO A 124 16.64 -5.72 -4.85
N VAL A 125 16.30 -5.03 -3.75
CA VAL A 125 17.11 -3.97 -3.14
C VAL A 125 18.49 -4.45 -2.70
N ALA A 126 18.67 -5.74 -2.44
CA ALA A 126 19.96 -6.31 -2.05
C ALA A 126 21.07 -6.04 -3.08
N ALA A 127 20.73 -5.97 -4.37
CA ALA A 127 21.68 -5.66 -5.45
C ALA A 127 22.23 -4.22 -5.41
N LEU A 128 21.60 -3.33 -4.63
CA LEU A 128 22.01 -1.93 -4.47
C LEU A 128 22.96 -1.71 -3.29
N VAL A 129 23.07 -2.70 -2.38
CA VAL A 129 24.04 -2.69 -1.29
C VAL A 129 25.38 -3.21 -1.83
N LYS A 130 26.26 -2.30 -2.23
CA LYS A 130 27.52 -2.61 -2.93
C LYS A 130 28.73 -2.30 -2.05
N ASN A 131 29.80 -3.09 -2.21
CA ASN A 131 31.12 -2.85 -1.59
C ASN A 131 31.08 -2.66 -0.06
N GLY A 132 30.16 -3.34 0.62
CA GLY A 132 29.96 -3.22 2.07
C GLY A 132 29.32 -1.91 2.52
N GLN A 133 28.94 -1.02 1.60
CA GLN A 133 28.28 0.24 1.92
C GLN A 133 26.75 0.07 1.91
N PRO A 134 26.04 0.72 2.86
CA PRO A 134 24.59 0.69 2.86
C PRO A 134 24.01 1.43 1.65
N TYR A 135 22.87 0.97 1.17
CA TYR A 135 22.08 1.71 0.18
C TYR A 135 21.29 2.83 0.88
N ASN A 136 21.73 4.07 0.70
CA ASN A 136 21.06 5.25 1.23
C ASN A 136 19.95 5.71 0.27
N THR A 137 18.74 5.90 0.80
CA THR A 137 17.54 6.25 0.03
C THR A 137 16.53 6.98 0.93
N THR A 138 15.28 7.10 0.50
CA THR A 138 14.19 7.74 1.25
C THR A 138 13.02 6.79 1.51
N VAL A 139 12.15 7.17 2.44
CA VAL A 139 10.88 6.47 2.69
C VAL A 139 10.05 6.31 1.40
N ALA A 140 10.00 7.35 0.56
CA ALA A 140 9.30 7.30 -0.72
C ALA A 140 9.80 6.18 -1.64
N ASP A 141 11.13 6.01 -1.76
CA ASP A 141 11.70 4.97 -2.60
C ASP A 141 11.51 3.57 -2.00
N LEU A 142 11.56 3.43 -0.67
CA LEU A 142 11.20 2.17 -0.02
C LEU A 142 9.74 1.78 -0.29
N ILE A 143 8.80 2.73 -0.18
CA ILE A 143 7.38 2.49 -0.51
C ILE A 143 7.25 2.04 -1.97
N ARG A 144 7.89 2.77 -2.89
CA ARG A 144 7.86 2.46 -4.32
C ARG A 144 8.36 1.05 -4.60
N ARG A 145 9.48 0.64 -4.00
CA ARG A 145 10.04 -0.71 -4.15
C ARG A 145 9.17 -1.79 -3.54
N ALA A 146 8.66 -1.57 -2.32
CA ALA A 146 7.78 -2.51 -1.66
C ALA A 146 6.49 -2.73 -2.47
N MET A 147 5.89 -1.68 -3.01
CA MET A 147 4.61 -1.76 -3.73
C MET A 147 4.75 -2.18 -5.20
N GLN A 148 5.75 -1.69 -5.92
CA GLN A 148 5.92 -1.98 -7.36
C GLN A 148 6.76 -3.22 -7.64
N MET A 149 7.69 -3.56 -6.73
CA MET A 149 8.58 -4.71 -6.89
C MET A 149 8.32 -5.80 -5.85
N SER A 150 7.31 -5.63 -4.98
CA SER A 150 7.03 -6.57 -3.89
C SER A 150 8.27 -6.86 -3.01
N ASP A 151 9.20 -5.91 -2.89
CA ASP A 151 10.46 -6.09 -2.18
C ASP A 151 10.23 -6.29 -0.67
N ASN A 152 10.63 -7.45 -0.15
CA ASN A 152 10.41 -7.84 1.24
C ASN A 152 11.29 -7.04 2.21
N THR A 153 12.53 -6.71 1.81
CA THR A 153 13.47 -5.96 2.66
C THR A 153 13.05 -4.51 2.79
N CYS A 154 12.59 -3.89 1.70
CA CYS A 154 12.00 -2.56 1.77
C CYS A 154 10.74 -2.53 2.65
N ASN A 155 9.85 -3.52 2.52
CA ASN A 155 8.66 -3.61 3.33
C ASN A 155 8.97 -3.84 4.84
N ASP A 156 9.92 -4.72 5.17
CA ASP A 156 10.34 -4.94 6.56
C ASP A 156 10.98 -3.69 7.17
N LYS A 157 11.79 -2.95 6.41
CA LYS A 157 12.35 -1.67 6.85
C LYS A 157 11.25 -0.65 7.15
N LEU A 158 10.23 -0.55 6.29
CA LEU A 158 9.07 0.32 6.52
C LEU A 158 8.26 -0.11 7.74
N LEU A 159 8.04 -1.42 7.91
CA LEU A 159 7.35 -1.98 9.07
C LEU A 159 8.07 -1.61 10.38
N ARG A 160 9.40 -1.75 10.42
CA ARG A 160 10.20 -1.34 11.58
C ARG A 160 10.14 0.17 11.80
N LEU A 161 10.19 0.96 10.74
CA LEU A 161 10.15 2.43 10.82
C LEU A 161 8.86 2.94 11.45
N VAL A 162 7.72 2.30 11.20
CA VAL A 162 6.43 2.67 11.81
C VAL A 162 6.20 2.09 13.20
N GLY A 163 7.15 1.33 13.76
CA GLY A 163 7.04 0.74 15.10
C GLY A 163 6.53 -0.70 15.14
N GLY A 164 6.49 -1.39 13.99
CA GLY A 164 6.23 -2.82 13.93
C GLY A 164 4.77 -3.22 13.75
N PRO A 165 4.46 -4.52 13.87
CA PRO A 165 3.16 -5.09 13.49
C PRO A 165 2.00 -4.66 14.38
N GLU A 166 2.23 -4.28 15.63
CA GLU A 166 1.18 -3.74 16.51
C GLU A 166 0.66 -2.40 15.97
N VAL A 167 1.54 -1.51 15.49
CA VAL A 167 1.10 -0.22 14.94
C VAL A 167 0.27 -0.41 13.67
N VAL A 168 0.58 -1.42 12.85
CA VAL A 168 -0.23 -1.78 11.67
C VAL A 168 -1.60 -2.34 12.09
N ARG A 169 -1.66 -3.18 13.14
CA ARG A 169 -2.93 -3.67 13.69
C ARG A 169 -3.78 -2.53 14.25
N ASP A 170 -3.17 -1.60 14.98
CA ASP A 170 -3.83 -0.42 15.51
C ASP A 170 -4.33 0.50 14.40
N PHE A 171 -3.55 0.67 13.33
CA PHE A 171 -3.97 1.40 12.14
C PHE A 171 -5.22 0.76 11.50
N ILE A 172 -5.19 -0.55 11.25
CA ILE A 172 -6.34 -1.30 10.70
C ILE A 172 -7.59 -1.13 11.56
N ALA A 173 -7.45 -1.23 12.89
CA ALA A 173 -8.54 -1.07 13.83
C ALA A 173 -9.09 0.37 13.85
N ARG A 174 -8.23 1.39 13.98
CA ARG A 174 -8.62 2.81 14.01
C ARG A 174 -9.29 3.27 12.72
N ARG A 175 -8.84 2.75 11.57
CA ARG A 175 -9.43 3.05 10.25
C ARG A 175 -10.69 2.22 9.94
N GLY A 176 -11.07 1.29 10.82
CA GLY A 176 -12.28 0.49 10.63
C GLY A 176 -12.22 -0.44 9.43
N LEU A 177 -11.04 -0.94 9.06
CA LEU A 177 -10.82 -1.78 7.87
C LEU A 177 -11.30 -3.25 8.05
N GLY A 178 -12.26 -3.47 8.93
CA GLY A 178 -12.95 -4.75 9.08
C GLY A 178 -12.04 -5.91 9.53
N PRO A 179 -12.24 -7.14 9.00
CA PRO A 179 -11.67 -8.37 9.53
C PRO A 179 -10.22 -8.65 9.08
N ILE A 180 -9.51 -7.66 8.52
CA ILE A 180 -8.11 -7.81 8.10
C ILE A 180 -7.26 -8.18 9.32
N ARG A 181 -6.48 -9.25 9.20
CA ARG A 181 -5.52 -9.68 10.21
C ARG A 181 -4.11 -9.38 9.72
N PHE A 182 -3.26 -8.83 10.58
CA PHE A 182 -1.86 -8.60 10.27
C PHE A 182 -0.97 -9.43 11.21
N GLY A 183 -0.07 -10.22 10.62
CA GLY A 183 0.84 -11.11 11.35
C GLY A 183 2.01 -10.36 12.02
N PRO A 184 2.96 -11.07 12.63
CA PRO A 184 4.06 -10.48 13.40
C PRO A 184 5.13 -9.76 12.56
N GLY A 185 4.98 -9.69 11.23
CA GLY A 185 5.94 -9.11 10.29
C GLY A 185 6.54 -10.13 9.33
N GLU A 186 7.15 -9.64 8.25
CA GLU A 186 7.57 -10.48 7.11
C GLU A 186 8.69 -11.45 7.49
N ARG A 187 9.67 -11.03 8.30
CA ARG A 187 10.77 -11.88 8.76
C ARG A 187 10.31 -13.10 9.57
N LEU A 188 9.36 -12.91 10.49
CA LEU A 188 8.85 -13.99 11.35
C LEU A 188 7.87 -14.91 10.61
N LEU A 189 7.04 -14.36 9.73
CA LEU A 189 6.14 -15.17 8.89
C LEU A 189 6.92 -16.02 7.89
N GLN A 190 7.98 -15.46 7.31
CA GLN A 190 8.81 -16.16 6.33
C GLN A 190 9.75 -17.19 6.97
N ALA A 191 10.32 -16.90 8.14
CA ALA A 191 11.05 -17.90 8.93
C ALA A 191 10.15 -19.08 9.29
N GLY A 192 8.93 -18.81 9.80
CA GLY A 192 7.97 -19.86 10.12
C GLY A 192 7.48 -20.65 8.90
N THR A 193 7.34 -20.00 7.73
CA THR A 193 6.99 -20.70 6.47
C THR A 193 8.16 -21.54 5.94
N ALA A 194 9.40 -21.10 6.19
CA ALA A 194 10.62 -21.82 5.82
C ALA A 194 11.04 -22.91 6.83
N GLY A 195 10.33 -23.04 7.96
CA GLY A 195 10.65 -24.00 9.02
C GLY A 195 11.89 -23.63 9.86
N LEU A 196 12.22 -22.33 9.93
CA LEU A 196 13.35 -21.77 10.69
C LEU A 196 12.92 -21.19 12.04
#